data_AF-A0A8H5NFW1-F1
#
_entry.id   AF-A0A8H5NFW1-F1
#
_cell.length_a   1.000
_cell.length_b   1.000
_cell.length_c   1.000
_cell.angle_alpha   90.00
_cell.angle_beta   90.00
_cell.angle_gamma   90.00
#
_symmetry.space_group_name_H-M   'P 1'
#
loop_
_entity.id
_entity.type
_entity.pdbx_description
1 polymer ?
#
loop_
_entity_poly.entity_id
_entity_poly.type
_entity_poly.pdbx_seq_one_letter_code
_entity_poly.pdbx_strand_id
1 'polypeptide(L)'
;MAFLLIDIYHRARRTYREVAYQENLQNFRHCITSVLQPYNRFANRDESEQGYYYHWRVATMLRIHLEGAVTIGLYIFLFLIFFLLFGIWIAQYCEGKYWRAQCAFKLTPHEVDAGRLDREGPAVDEAIDRWLSTAALITKLFQADLLGDYGPLWLSYDFIRAFKTHTDGDYTKHPVRQAQILAVANYIFLAGEAFAQDAKIASPERSHDLDAENWKLWAFKLKEVSDTVDESVRWGLKEKTRKAYEKMVELYPTGASMGIGEAIALTLAEHGVNVALVSRSKDKLEAVREKITSKFPEIKVGVYPVDIQNQPDIEKAVKSAVSELGQIDILINNAGLALGAPGRFWEIPIDQVTQMSNTNINGVMFTTHAVLNHSMWERKKGTIINISSVTGLECPPFNGEAVYHASKAFLEGFSNSLRMETAGSDIRVLVLRPGVVQTHFHLQRVQYDQSAMDDFVEGYEPLVAEDLAQSVLYMLSLPPRISIKALDCVPTAQRALTNFDREWNSRRK
;
A
#
# COMPACT_ATOMS: atom_id res chain seq x y z
N MET A 1 21.75 -48.74 30.48
CA MET A 1 22.38 -48.60 29.15
C MET A 1 21.39 -48.16 28.08
N ALA A 2 20.34 -48.94 27.75
CA ALA A 2 19.38 -48.59 26.69
C ALA A 2 18.79 -47.17 26.78
N PHE A 3 18.30 -46.73 27.94
CA PHE A 3 17.80 -45.36 28.13
C PHE A 3 18.84 -44.27 27.87
N LEU A 4 20.13 -44.53 28.16
CA LEU A 4 21.22 -43.60 27.88
C LEU A 4 21.48 -43.50 26.37
N LEU A 5 21.41 -44.62 25.65
CA LEU A 5 21.50 -44.64 24.18
C LEU A 5 20.28 -43.99 23.52
N ILE A 6 19.08 -44.11 24.11
CA ILE A 6 17.86 -43.42 23.65
C ILE A 6 17.97 -41.91 23.87
N ASP A 7 18.43 -41.44 25.03
CA ASP A 7 18.63 -40.01 25.29
C ASP A 7 19.78 -39.42 24.44
N ILE A 8 20.89 -40.15 24.29
CA ILE A 8 21.96 -39.79 23.33
C ILE A 8 21.41 -39.77 21.89
N TYR A 9 20.58 -40.73 21.48
CA TYR A 9 19.93 -40.71 20.17
C TYR A 9 18.96 -39.53 20.01
N HIS A 10 18.16 -39.19 21.02
CA HIS A 10 17.26 -38.04 20.96
C HIS A 10 18.01 -36.71 20.97
N ARG A 11 19.09 -36.57 21.74
CA ARG A 11 19.98 -35.39 21.72
C ARG A 11 20.72 -35.30 20.40
N ALA A 12 21.38 -36.37 19.95
CA ALA A 12 22.05 -36.41 18.65
C ALA A 12 21.07 -36.19 17.49
N ARG A 13 19.85 -36.71 17.52
CA ARG A 13 18.81 -36.46 16.51
C ARG A 13 18.25 -35.03 16.59
N ARG A 14 18.25 -34.40 17.76
CA ARG A 14 17.85 -33.00 17.95
C ARG A 14 18.94 -32.06 17.50
N THR A 15 20.17 -32.24 17.97
CA THR A 15 21.36 -31.49 17.53
C THR A 15 21.70 -31.75 16.06
N TYR A 16 21.51 -32.95 15.51
CA TYR A 16 21.67 -33.18 14.06
C TYR A 16 20.47 -32.66 13.28
N ARG A 17 19.26 -32.57 13.84
CA ARG A 17 18.20 -31.77 13.21
C ARG A 17 18.53 -30.30 13.25
N GLU A 18 19.00 -29.74 14.36
CA GLU A 18 19.29 -28.31 14.50
C GLU A 18 20.54 -27.93 13.70
N VAL A 19 21.65 -28.65 13.84
CA VAL A 19 22.88 -28.46 13.05
C VAL A 19 22.65 -28.82 11.58
N ALA A 20 22.10 -29.97 11.21
CA ALA A 20 21.91 -30.24 9.78
C ALA A 20 20.74 -29.44 9.16
N TYR A 21 19.80 -28.89 9.93
CA TYR A 21 18.84 -27.89 9.40
C TYR A 21 19.51 -26.53 9.27
N GLN A 22 20.36 -26.10 10.19
CA GLN A 22 21.11 -24.83 10.09
C GLN A 22 22.24 -24.90 9.06
N GLU A 23 22.93 -26.03 8.90
CA GLU A 23 23.91 -26.28 7.84
C GLU A 23 23.22 -26.49 6.49
N ASN A 24 22.07 -27.17 6.41
CA ASN A 24 21.32 -27.17 5.15
C ASN A 24 20.69 -25.80 4.87
N LEU A 25 20.26 -24.99 5.86
CA LEU A 25 19.85 -23.60 5.64
C LEU A 25 21.04 -22.73 5.25
N GLN A 26 22.23 -22.91 5.83
CA GLN A 26 23.43 -22.16 5.45
C GLN A 26 23.92 -22.58 4.08
N ASN A 27 23.95 -23.87 3.74
CA ASN A 27 24.30 -24.36 2.41
C ASN A 27 23.22 -23.99 1.37
N PHE A 28 21.94 -23.97 1.73
CA PHE A 28 20.85 -23.52 0.86
C PHE A 28 20.88 -21.99 0.66
N ARG A 29 21.04 -21.20 1.73
CA ARG A 29 21.25 -19.74 1.67
C ARG A 29 22.53 -19.42 0.89
N HIS A 30 23.63 -20.16 1.08
CA HIS A 30 24.89 -19.97 0.34
C HIS A 30 24.77 -20.42 -1.12
N CYS A 31 23.99 -21.47 -1.43
CA CYS A 31 23.66 -21.87 -2.80
C CYS A 31 22.79 -20.81 -3.48
N ILE A 32 21.81 -20.23 -2.77
CA ILE A 32 21.05 -19.07 -3.23
C ILE A 32 22.02 -17.89 -3.46
N THR A 33 22.76 -17.41 -2.47
CA THR A 33 23.66 -16.25 -2.61
C THR A 33 24.71 -16.43 -3.71
N SER A 34 25.26 -17.64 -3.90
CA SER A 34 26.23 -17.92 -4.97
C SER A 34 25.62 -18.04 -6.37
N VAL A 35 24.32 -18.35 -6.49
CA VAL A 35 23.55 -18.26 -7.74
C VAL A 35 23.02 -16.83 -7.99
N LEU A 36 22.75 -16.05 -6.94
CA LEU A 36 22.20 -14.69 -7.04
C LEU A 36 23.27 -13.59 -7.23
N GLN A 37 24.49 -13.74 -6.67
CA GLN A 37 25.55 -12.75 -6.90
C GLN A 37 25.95 -12.59 -8.39
N PRO A 38 26.00 -13.65 -9.23
CA PRO A 38 26.18 -13.51 -10.67
C PRO A 38 25.01 -12.79 -11.37
N TYR A 39 23.77 -13.09 -10.98
CA TYR A 39 22.56 -12.50 -11.58
C TYR A 39 22.59 -10.97 -11.52
N ASN A 40 22.97 -10.40 -10.37
CA ASN A 40 23.11 -8.96 -10.16
C ASN A 40 24.16 -8.26 -11.05
N ARG A 41 25.04 -9.01 -11.74
CA ARG A 41 26.03 -8.45 -12.70
C ARG A 41 25.58 -8.53 -14.15
N PHE A 42 24.59 -9.38 -14.47
CA PHE A 42 24.11 -9.60 -15.84
C PHE A 42 22.77 -8.92 -16.12
N ALA A 43 21.87 -8.80 -15.13
CA ALA A 43 20.57 -8.13 -15.31
C ALA A 43 20.72 -6.67 -15.80
N ASN A 44 21.75 -5.95 -15.34
CA ASN A 44 21.99 -4.54 -15.70
C ASN A 44 22.70 -4.32 -17.06
N ARG A 45 22.66 -5.29 -18.00
CA ARG A 45 23.49 -5.22 -19.23
C ARG A 45 22.92 -5.74 -20.55
N ASP A 46 21.74 -6.38 -20.58
CA ASP A 46 21.17 -6.88 -21.85
C ASP A 46 19.63 -6.83 -21.84
N GLU A 47 19.06 -6.15 -22.83
CA GLU A 47 17.61 -5.90 -22.94
C GLU A 47 16.88 -7.00 -23.76
N SER A 48 17.61 -8.01 -24.26
CA SER A 48 17.09 -9.02 -25.19
C SER A 48 16.41 -10.23 -24.51
N GLU A 49 15.82 -11.10 -25.34
CA GLU A 49 15.14 -12.35 -24.94
C GLU A 49 16.00 -13.29 -24.08
N GLN A 50 17.33 -13.12 -24.08
CA GLN A 50 18.26 -13.92 -23.27
C GLN A 50 17.99 -13.81 -21.77
N GLY A 51 17.36 -12.73 -21.29
CA GLY A 51 16.91 -12.59 -19.90
C GLY A 51 15.95 -13.72 -19.49
N TYR A 52 14.93 -14.02 -20.29
CA TYR A 52 14.00 -15.14 -20.02
C TYR A 52 14.73 -16.49 -19.93
N TYR A 53 15.75 -16.68 -20.77
CA TYR A 53 16.59 -17.88 -20.77
C TYR A 53 17.41 -18.04 -19.48
N TYR A 54 17.78 -16.93 -18.82
CA TYR A 54 18.49 -16.92 -17.55
C TYR A 54 17.57 -17.19 -16.35
N HIS A 55 16.36 -16.59 -16.29
CA HIS A 55 15.37 -16.92 -15.25
C HIS A 55 14.97 -18.39 -15.34
N TRP A 56 14.74 -18.91 -16.56
CA TRP A 56 14.48 -20.33 -16.80
C TRP A 56 15.61 -21.23 -16.27
N ARG A 57 16.88 -20.87 -16.50
CA ARG A 57 18.03 -21.61 -15.96
C ARG A 57 18.10 -21.58 -14.44
N VAL A 58 17.90 -20.44 -13.79
CA VAL A 58 17.98 -20.33 -12.32
C VAL A 58 16.84 -21.10 -11.66
N ALA A 59 15.60 -20.95 -12.13
CA ALA A 59 14.46 -21.73 -11.62
C ALA A 59 14.65 -23.24 -11.84
N THR A 60 15.18 -23.65 -12.99
CA THR A 60 15.49 -25.06 -13.27
C THR A 60 16.63 -25.59 -12.40
N MET A 61 17.68 -24.80 -12.15
CA MET A 61 18.78 -25.17 -11.23
C MET A 61 18.29 -25.31 -9.79
N LEU A 62 17.49 -24.36 -9.29
CA LEU A 62 16.88 -24.42 -7.96
C LEU A 62 15.98 -25.65 -7.81
N ARG A 63 15.15 -25.96 -8.83
CA ARG A 63 14.33 -27.17 -8.85
C ARG A 63 15.18 -28.45 -8.80
N ILE A 64 16.21 -28.55 -9.65
CA ILE A 64 17.13 -29.70 -9.68
C ILE A 64 17.89 -29.84 -8.35
N HIS A 65 18.27 -28.74 -7.70
CA HIS A 65 18.95 -28.78 -6.39
C HIS A 65 17.99 -29.11 -5.24
N LEU A 66 16.71 -28.73 -5.31
CA LEU A 66 15.70 -29.12 -4.32
C LEU A 66 15.31 -30.60 -4.46
N GLU A 67 15.00 -31.07 -5.67
CA GLU A 67 14.75 -32.50 -5.96
C GLU A 67 16.00 -33.34 -5.66
N GLY A 68 17.19 -32.82 -5.96
CA GLY A 68 18.49 -33.38 -5.62
C GLY A 68 18.77 -33.43 -4.11
N ALA A 69 18.47 -32.38 -3.35
CA ALA A 69 18.68 -32.35 -1.89
C ALA A 69 17.74 -33.31 -1.15
N VAL A 70 16.48 -33.43 -1.58
CA VAL A 70 15.55 -34.46 -1.07
C VAL A 70 16.08 -35.85 -1.38
N THR A 71 16.62 -36.05 -2.59
CA THR A 71 17.21 -37.32 -3.02
C THR A 71 18.50 -37.65 -2.25
N ILE A 72 19.40 -36.68 -2.00
CA ILE A 72 20.60 -36.83 -1.19
C ILE A 72 20.24 -37.12 0.28
N GLY A 73 19.20 -36.49 0.81
CA GLY A 73 18.66 -36.83 2.13
C GLY A 73 18.17 -38.28 2.21
N LEU A 74 17.47 -38.76 1.17
CA LEU A 74 17.06 -40.16 1.05
C LEU A 74 18.26 -41.11 0.91
N TYR A 75 19.24 -40.76 0.08
CA TYR A 75 20.45 -41.57 -0.13
C TYR A 75 21.30 -41.64 1.12
N ILE A 76 21.51 -40.55 1.87
CA ILE A 76 22.24 -40.59 3.15
C ILE A 76 21.48 -41.42 4.18
N PHE A 77 20.15 -41.32 4.24
CA PHE A 77 19.32 -42.15 5.11
C PHE A 77 19.43 -43.64 4.75
N LEU A 78 19.37 -43.99 3.46
CA LEU A 78 19.55 -45.36 2.96
C LEU A 78 20.99 -45.88 3.16
N PHE A 79 22.01 -45.03 2.97
CA PHE A 79 23.43 -45.37 3.13
C PHE A 79 23.79 -45.62 4.59
N LEU A 80 23.22 -44.85 5.52
CA LEU A 80 23.32 -45.09 6.97
C LEU A 80 22.56 -46.36 7.38
N ILE A 81 21.40 -46.66 6.78
CA ILE A 81 20.71 -47.95 6.99
C ILE A 81 21.55 -49.12 6.45
N PHE A 82 22.21 -48.95 5.31
CA PHE A 82 23.11 -49.97 4.72
C PHE A 82 24.29 -50.26 5.65
N PHE A 83 24.94 -49.21 6.19
CA PHE A 83 26.03 -49.35 7.16
C PHE A 83 25.58 -49.89 8.53
N LEU A 84 24.33 -49.64 8.95
CA LEU A 84 23.75 -50.20 10.18
C LEU A 84 23.34 -51.67 10.06
N LEU A 85 23.19 -52.19 8.84
CA LEU A 85 22.79 -53.58 8.58
C LEU A 85 23.94 -54.50 8.14
N PHE A 86 25.01 -53.98 7.53
CA PHE A 86 26.15 -54.79 7.07
C PHE A 86 27.52 -54.15 7.39
N GLY A 87 27.96 -54.34 8.63
CA GLY A 87 29.36 -54.12 9.02
C GLY A 87 30.12 -55.45 9.14
N ILE A 88 30.92 -55.81 8.13
CA ILE A 88 32.13 -56.68 8.14
C ILE A 88 32.51 -57.01 6.67
N TRP A 89 33.80 -56.87 6.33
CA TRP A 89 34.42 -57.25 5.03
C TRP A 89 33.91 -56.49 3.77
N ILE A 90 34.71 -56.16 2.76
CA ILE A 90 36.14 -56.39 2.49
C ILE A 90 36.84 -55.04 2.24
N ALA A 91 38.09 -54.90 2.68
CA ALA A 91 38.99 -53.85 2.22
C ALA A 91 40.08 -54.47 1.33
N GLN A 92 39.97 -54.33 0.01
CA GLN A 92 41.04 -54.48 -1.00
C GLN A 92 40.50 -54.27 -2.42
N TYR A 93 41.42 -53.98 -3.35
CA TYR A 93 41.23 -53.64 -4.77
C TYR A 93 40.49 -52.32 -5.07
N CYS A 94 40.98 -51.43 -5.92
CA CYS A 94 42.32 -51.04 -6.40
C CYS A 94 42.03 -50.00 -7.49
N GLU A 95 42.87 -48.97 -7.58
CA GLU A 95 43.18 -48.17 -8.77
C GLU A 95 42.18 -48.07 -9.94
N GLY A 96 41.75 -46.83 -10.24
CA GLY A 96 41.63 -46.42 -11.64
C GLY A 96 40.44 -45.54 -12.00
N LYS A 97 40.74 -44.27 -12.30
CA LYS A 97 39.93 -43.33 -13.10
C LYS A 97 38.55 -42.95 -12.51
N TYR A 98 38.37 -41.65 -12.24
CA TYR A 98 37.36 -40.85 -12.96
C TYR A 98 37.60 -39.35 -12.71
N TRP A 99 38.49 -38.77 -13.50
CA TRP A 99 38.48 -37.33 -13.77
C TRP A 99 37.99 -37.14 -15.21
N ARG A 100 37.18 -36.10 -15.45
CA ARG A 100 36.42 -35.83 -16.70
C ARG A 100 35.22 -36.76 -16.94
N ALA A 101 34.05 -36.33 -16.46
CA ALA A 101 32.79 -36.50 -17.18
C ALA A 101 32.22 -35.09 -17.41
N GLN A 102 32.29 -34.61 -18.66
CA GLN A 102 31.94 -33.23 -19.01
C GLN A 102 30.43 -33.00 -18.97
N CYS A 103 30.05 -31.74 -18.74
CA CYS A 103 28.71 -31.20 -19.00
C CYS A 103 28.27 -31.54 -20.44
N ALA A 104 27.44 -32.57 -20.61
CA ALA A 104 27.05 -33.09 -21.93
C ALA A 104 25.58 -33.53 -22.02
N PHE A 105 24.72 -33.12 -21.08
CA PHE A 105 23.28 -33.15 -21.32
C PHE A 105 22.91 -32.09 -22.36
N LYS A 106 22.96 -32.50 -23.64
CA LYS A 106 22.35 -31.78 -24.76
C LYS A 106 20.83 -31.80 -24.59
N LEU A 107 20.31 -30.86 -23.79
CA LEU A 107 18.95 -30.37 -24.01
C LEU A 107 18.97 -29.64 -25.36
N THR A 108 18.56 -30.35 -26.41
CA THR A 108 18.23 -29.72 -27.70
C THR A 108 17.12 -28.72 -27.45
N PRO A 109 17.26 -27.45 -27.87
CA PRO A 109 16.17 -26.49 -27.74
C PRO A 109 15.03 -26.95 -28.64
N HIS A 110 13.94 -27.41 -28.03
CA HIS A 110 12.64 -27.20 -28.67
C HIS A 110 12.36 -25.71 -28.59
N GLU A 111 12.33 -25.07 -29.76
CA GLU A 111 12.04 -23.66 -29.93
C GLU A 111 10.59 -23.40 -29.54
N VAL A 112 10.38 -23.11 -28.25
CA VAL A 112 9.12 -22.50 -27.78
C VAL A 112 9.13 -21.06 -28.26
N ASP A 113 8.66 -20.87 -29.49
CA ASP A 113 8.53 -19.60 -30.20
C ASP A 113 7.90 -18.53 -29.30
N ALA A 114 8.72 -17.61 -28.81
CA ALA A 114 8.32 -16.57 -27.86
C ALA A 114 7.27 -15.62 -28.47
N GLY A 115 7.13 -15.59 -29.80
CA GLY A 115 6.11 -14.82 -30.50
C GLY A 115 4.72 -15.45 -30.54
N ARG A 116 4.47 -16.64 -29.95
CA ARG A 116 3.19 -17.38 -30.10
C ARG A 116 2.70 -18.13 -28.85
N LEU A 117 2.54 -17.44 -27.73
CA LEU A 117 1.76 -17.95 -26.59
C LEU A 117 0.24 -17.84 -26.79
N ASP A 118 -0.23 -17.06 -27.78
CA ASP A 118 -1.66 -16.85 -28.09
C ASP A 118 -2.30 -17.98 -28.94
N ARG A 119 -1.84 -19.23 -28.80
CA ARG A 119 -2.38 -20.38 -29.55
C ARG A 119 -2.52 -21.63 -28.67
N GLU A 120 -3.68 -22.27 -28.76
CA GLU A 120 -3.99 -23.50 -28.02
C GLU A 120 -3.22 -24.71 -28.55
N GLY A 121 -2.71 -25.53 -27.62
CA GLY A 121 -1.93 -26.73 -27.88
C GLY A 121 -1.36 -27.31 -26.58
N PRO A 122 -0.78 -28.53 -26.58
CA PRO A 122 -0.39 -29.22 -25.35
C PRO A 122 0.69 -28.50 -24.51
N ALA A 123 1.42 -27.55 -25.08
CA ALA A 123 2.35 -26.68 -24.33
C ALA A 123 1.64 -25.64 -23.43
N VAL A 124 0.34 -25.37 -23.65
CA VAL A 124 -0.44 -24.36 -22.92
C VAL A 124 -0.75 -24.81 -21.50
N ASP A 125 -1.29 -26.02 -21.30
CA ASP A 125 -1.53 -26.55 -19.94
C ASP A 125 -0.21 -26.71 -19.17
N GLU A 126 0.87 -27.16 -19.82
CA GLU A 126 2.20 -27.26 -19.17
C GLU A 126 2.76 -25.89 -18.75
N ALA A 127 2.53 -24.83 -19.55
CA ALA A 127 2.90 -23.47 -19.19
C ALA A 127 2.06 -22.93 -18.02
N ILE A 128 0.75 -23.22 -18.00
CA ILE A 128 -0.18 -22.82 -16.93
C ILE A 128 0.21 -23.48 -15.60
N ASP A 129 0.39 -24.80 -15.58
CA ASP A 129 0.80 -25.54 -14.38
C ASP A 129 2.17 -25.07 -13.87
N ARG A 130 3.09 -24.72 -14.77
CA ARG A 130 4.41 -24.18 -14.43
C ARG A 130 4.32 -22.83 -13.73
N TRP A 131 3.48 -21.90 -14.20
CA TRP A 131 3.24 -20.61 -13.53
C TRP A 131 2.63 -20.79 -12.14
N LEU A 132 1.54 -21.56 -12.04
CA LEU A 132 0.82 -21.75 -10.78
C LEU A 132 1.67 -22.50 -9.73
N SER A 133 2.43 -23.52 -10.16
CA SER A 133 3.34 -24.26 -9.28
C SER A 133 4.51 -23.41 -8.80
N THR A 134 5.06 -22.54 -9.65
CA THR A 134 6.16 -21.63 -9.29
C THR A 134 5.71 -20.60 -8.26
N ALA A 135 4.55 -19.97 -8.46
CA ALA A 135 3.97 -19.04 -7.48
C ALA A 135 3.70 -19.73 -6.12
N ALA A 136 3.14 -20.95 -6.15
CA ALA A 136 2.90 -21.73 -4.94
C ALA A 136 4.19 -22.17 -4.21
N LEU A 137 5.30 -22.40 -4.94
CA LEU A 137 6.61 -22.70 -4.35
C LEU A 137 7.22 -21.46 -3.70
N ILE A 138 7.28 -20.33 -4.42
CA ILE A 138 7.82 -19.06 -3.90
C ILE A 138 7.06 -18.64 -2.63
N THR A 139 5.73 -18.74 -2.65
CA THR A 139 4.87 -18.49 -1.48
C THR A 139 5.28 -19.33 -0.26
N LYS A 140 5.53 -20.63 -0.43
CA LYS A 140 5.93 -21.53 0.66
C LYS A 140 7.32 -21.21 1.19
N LEU A 141 8.26 -20.78 0.34
CA LEU A 141 9.59 -20.34 0.74
C LEU A 141 9.53 -19.02 1.55
N PHE A 142 8.57 -18.14 1.23
CA PHE A 142 8.25 -16.93 2.00
C PHE A 142 7.65 -17.25 3.37
N GLN A 143 6.60 -18.08 3.41
CA GLN A 143 5.94 -18.51 4.66
C GLN A 143 6.86 -19.29 5.61
N ALA A 144 8.04 -19.72 5.14
CA ALA A 144 9.05 -20.44 5.91
C ALA A 144 10.33 -19.61 6.20
N ASP A 145 10.37 -18.31 5.87
CA ASP A 145 11.54 -17.42 6.03
C ASP A 145 12.86 -17.96 5.41
N LEU A 146 12.74 -18.66 4.28
CA LEU A 146 13.88 -19.30 3.62
C LEU A 146 14.61 -18.39 2.63
N LEU A 147 14.05 -17.22 2.30
CA LEU A 147 14.58 -16.28 1.31
C LEU A 147 15.26 -15.04 1.94
N GLY A 148 14.87 -14.66 3.16
CA GLY A 148 15.42 -13.49 3.88
C GLY A 148 15.44 -12.21 3.04
N ASP A 149 16.46 -11.38 3.27
CA ASP A 149 16.69 -10.06 2.64
C ASP A 149 16.77 -10.10 1.09
N TYR A 150 16.91 -11.28 0.48
CA TYR A 150 16.92 -11.48 -0.98
C TYR A 150 15.55 -11.83 -1.56
N GLY A 151 14.57 -12.16 -0.73
CA GLY A 151 13.21 -12.51 -1.16
C GLY A 151 12.52 -11.35 -1.92
N PRO A 152 12.42 -10.14 -1.33
CA PRO A 152 11.75 -9.01 -1.98
C PRO A 152 12.37 -8.61 -3.32
N LEU A 153 13.69 -8.73 -3.44
CA LEU A 153 14.48 -8.49 -4.66
C LEU A 153 14.05 -9.36 -5.85
N TRP A 154 13.69 -10.62 -5.61
CA TRP A 154 13.14 -11.51 -6.64
C TRP A 154 11.72 -11.16 -7.05
N LEU A 155 10.98 -10.54 -6.13
CA LEU A 155 9.56 -10.30 -6.31
C LEU A 155 9.30 -8.99 -7.03
N SER A 156 9.89 -7.87 -6.59
CA SER A 156 9.59 -6.56 -7.17
C SER A 156 9.85 -6.53 -8.69
N TYR A 157 11.05 -6.89 -9.13
CA TYR A 157 11.41 -6.80 -10.55
C TYR A 157 10.52 -7.67 -11.46
N ASP A 158 10.36 -8.97 -11.14
CA ASP A 158 9.53 -9.87 -11.94
C ASP A 158 8.04 -9.58 -11.79
N PHE A 159 7.53 -9.22 -10.59
CA PHE A 159 6.13 -8.83 -10.38
C PHE A 159 5.75 -7.63 -11.24
N ILE A 160 6.58 -6.59 -11.27
CA ILE A 160 6.25 -5.31 -11.92
C ILE A 160 6.21 -5.47 -13.43
N ARG A 161 7.24 -6.12 -13.99
CA ARG A 161 7.32 -6.43 -15.42
C ARG A 161 6.18 -7.38 -15.82
N ALA A 162 5.98 -8.47 -15.08
CA ALA A 162 4.90 -9.42 -15.34
C ALA A 162 3.51 -8.79 -15.20
N PHE A 163 3.27 -7.94 -14.20
CA PHE A 163 1.96 -7.35 -14.00
C PHE A 163 1.60 -6.39 -15.13
N LYS A 164 2.52 -5.51 -15.53
CA LYS A 164 2.33 -4.63 -16.69
C LYS A 164 2.08 -5.47 -17.96
N THR A 165 3.00 -6.38 -18.31
CA THR A 165 2.89 -7.20 -19.54
C THR A 165 1.69 -8.15 -19.59
N HIS A 166 1.27 -8.78 -18.49
CA HIS A 166 0.18 -9.77 -18.52
C HIS A 166 -1.22 -9.18 -18.32
N THR A 167 -1.35 -7.92 -17.90
CA THR A 167 -2.65 -7.21 -17.85
C THR A 167 -3.02 -6.52 -19.17
N ASP A 168 -2.07 -6.32 -20.09
CA ASP A 168 -2.31 -5.66 -21.38
C ASP A 168 -2.75 -6.67 -22.46
N GLY A 169 -4.06 -6.71 -22.74
CA GLY A 169 -4.69 -7.53 -23.79
C GLY A 169 -5.93 -8.31 -23.32
N ASP A 170 -6.56 -9.11 -24.19
CA ASP A 170 -7.77 -9.87 -23.84
C ASP A 170 -7.44 -11.06 -22.90
N TYR A 171 -7.61 -10.82 -21.59
CA TYR A 171 -7.56 -11.84 -20.54
C TYR A 171 -8.90 -12.57 -20.33
N THR A 172 -9.99 -12.17 -20.97
CA THR A 172 -11.31 -12.83 -20.80
C THR A 172 -11.36 -14.22 -21.45
N LYS A 173 -10.58 -14.42 -22.53
CA LYS A 173 -10.56 -15.66 -23.33
C LYS A 173 -9.22 -16.39 -23.35
N HIS A 174 -8.14 -15.77 -22.84
CA HIS A 174 -6.78 -16.30 -23.00
C HIS A 174 -6.31 -17.09 -21.75
N PRO A 175 -6.22 -18.43 -21.80
CA PRO A 175 -6.00 -19.25 -20.61
C PRO A 175 -4.65 -19.02 -19.91
N VAL A 176 -3.55 -18.86 -20.66
CA VAL A 176 -2.22 -18.55 -20.09
C VAL A 176 -2.21 -17.22 -19.32
N ARG A 177 -2.76 -16.14 -19.91
CA ARG A 177 -2.83 -14.80 -19.28
C ARG A 177 -3.65 -14.83 -17.99
N GLN A 178 -4.77 -15.57 -17.97
CA GLN A 178 -5.57 -15.79 -16.76
C GLN A 178 -4.75 -16.46 -15.65
N ALA A 179 -3.96 -17.49 -15.96
CA ALA A 179 -3.09 -18.16 -14.98
C ALA A 179 -1.96 -17.24 -14.48
N GLN A 180 -1.42 -16.36 -15.32
CA GLN A 180 -0.39 -15.39 -14.96
C GLN A 180 -0.92 -14.29 -14.02
N ILE A 181 -2.08 -13.70 -14.33
CA ILE A 181 -2.74 -12.73 -13.43
C ILE A 181 -3.12 -13.42 -12.11
N LEU A 182 -3.60 -14.67 -12.16
CA LEU A 182 -3.93 -15.44 -10.96
C LEU A 182 -2.70 -15.70 -10.07
N ALA A 183 -1.53 -15.98 -10.66
CA ALA A 183 -0.28 -16.13 -9.91
C ALA A 183 0.06 -14.84 -9.14
N VAL A 184 -0.07 -13.68 -9.78
CA VAL A 184 0.15 -12.36 -9.16
C VAL A 184 -0.87 -12.07 -8.05
N ALA A 185 -2.16 -12.33 -8.29
CA ALA A 185 -3.20 -12.14 -7.27
C ALA A 185 -2.98 -13.02 -6.03
N ASN A 186 -2.57 -14.29 -6.21
CA ASN A 186 -2.23 -15.17 -5.09
C ASN A 186 -1.03 -14.66 -4.28
N TYR A 187 -0.02 -14.10 -4.95
CA TYR A 187 1.16 -13.54 -4.31
C TYR A 187 0.84 -12.34 -3.41
N ILE A 188 -0.02 -11.41 -3.88
CA ILE A 188 -0.44 -10.22 -3.12
C ILE A 188 -1.06 -10.60 -1.77
N PHE A 189 -1.88 -11.65 -1.70
CA PHE A 189 -2.45 -12.12 -0.44
C PHE A 189 -1.42 -12.67 0.55
N LEU A 190 -0.43 -13.39 0.05
CA LEU A 190 0.37 -14.31 0.85
C LEU A 190 1.76 -13.76 1.20
N ALA A 191 2.16 -12.65 0.56
CA ALA A 191 3.40 -11.92 0.85
C ALA A 191 3.25 -10.39 0.81
N GLY A 192 2.08 -9.84 0.45
CA GLY A 192 1.88 -8.40 0.25
C GLY A 192 2.18 -7.50 1.46
N GLU A 193 2.06 -8.02 2.68
CA GLU A 193 2.44 -7.28 3.90
C GLU A 193 3.95 -7.17 4.08
N ALA A 194 4.71 -8.23 3.80
CA ALA A 194 6.18 -8.20 3.79
C ALA A 194 6.70 -7.33 2.63
N PHE A 195 6.04 -7.40 1.48
CA PHE A 195 6.33 -6.57 0.31
C PHE A 195 6.11 -5.07 0.60
N ALA A 196 5.00 -4.71 1.25
CA ALA A 196 4.69 -3.34 1.67
C ALA A 196 5.50 -2.85 2.89
N GLN A 197 6.25 -3.75 3.55
CA GLN A 197 7.24 -3.41 4.57
C GLN A 197 8.62 -3.15 3.92
N ASP A 198 9.10 -4.05 3.07
CA ASP A 198 10.38 -3.89 2.35
C ASP A 198 10.37 -2.65 1.42
N ALA A 199 9.23 -2.35 0.80
CA ALA A 199 8.98 -1.11 0.06
C ALA A 199 9.34 0.18 0.84
N LYS A 200 9.30 0.14 2.17
CA LYS A 200 9.60 1.27 3.07
C LYS A 200 11.06 1.26 3.54
N ILE A 201 11.80 0.18 3.32
CA ILE A 201 13.21 0.00 3.67
C ILE A 201 14.05 0.42 2.46
N ALA A 202 14.07 1.72 2.20
CA ALA A 202 14.60 2.29 0.95
C ALA A 202 16.10 2.02 0.74
N SER A 203 16.41 1.12 -0.19
CA SER A 203 17.75 0.96 -0.79
C SER A 203 17.83 1.79 -2.08
N PRO A 204 18.72 2.79 -2.20
CA PRO A 204 18.78 3.69 -3.37
C PRO A 204 18.96 3.00 -4.73
N GLU A 205 19.55 1.80 -4.77
CA GLU A 205 19.73 1.01 -6.00
C GLU A 205 18.47 0.22 -6.42
N ARG A 206 17.37 0.27 -5.66
CA ARG A 206 16.25 -0.70 -5.76
C ARG A 206 14.84 -0.08 -5.68
N SER A 207 14.72 1.23 -5.47
CA SER A 207 13.46 1.87 -5.05
C SER A 207 12.62 2.48 -6.19
N HIS A 208 12.94 2.22 -7.47
CA HIS A 208 12.43 3.02 -8.59
C HIS A 208 11.04 2.65 -9.13
N ASP A 209 10.56 1.41 -8.92
CA ASP A 209 9.34 0.92 -9.57
C ASP A 209 8.18 0.55 -8.62
N LEU A 210 8.42 0.49 -7.30
CA LEU A 210 7.42 0.06 -6.30
C LEU A 210 6.91 1.24 -5.44
N ASP A 211 6.70 2.36 -6.10
CA ASP A 211 6.18 3.61 -5.53
C ASP A 211 4.64 3.60 -5.36
N ALA A 212 4.14 4.72 -4.82
CA ALA A 212 2.72 4.94 -4.55
C ALA A 212 1.83 5.06 -5.80
N GLU A 213 2.35 5.34 -7.00
CA GLU A 213 1.62 5.41 -8.27
C GLU A 213 1.42 4.05 -8.88
N ASN A 214 2.53 3.37 -9.09
CA ASN A 214 2.58 2.02 -9.62
C ASN A 214 1.67 1.11 -8.78
N TRP A 215 1.69 1.23 -7.45
CA TRP A 215 0.74 0.56 -6.54
C TRP A 215 -0.74 0.87 -6.84
N LYS A 216 -1.11 2.15 -7.02
CA LYS A 216 -2.48 2.58 -7.35
C LYS A 216 -2.93 2.07 -8.74
N LEU A 217 -2.04 2.16 -9.73
CA LEU A 217 -2.27 1.70 -11.11
C LEU A 217 -2.53 0.19 -11.16
N TRP A 218 -1.76 -0.60 -10.40
CA TRP A 218 -1.97 -2.05 -10.35
C TRP A 218 -3.24 -2.44 -9.61
N ALA A 219 -3.57 -1.75 -8.51
CA ALA A 219 -4.85 -1.91 -7.85
C ALA A 219 -6.02 -1.63 -8.83
N PHE A 220 -5.95 -0.54 -9.60
CA PHE A 220 -6.96 -0.24 -10.62
C PHE A 220 -7.08 -1.35 -11.67
N LYS A 221 -5.97 -1.81 -12.27
CA LYS A 221 -6.00 -2.91 -13.26
C LYS A 221 -6.52 -4.24 -12.67
N LEU A 222 -6.22 -4.57 -11.40
CA LEU A 222 -6.80 -5.75 -10.75
C LEU A 222 -8.32 -5.66 -10.62
N LYS A 223 -8.84 -4.46 -10.33
CA LYS A 223 -10.29 -4.21 -10.31
C LYS A 223 -10.89 -4.36 -11.71
N GLU A 224 -10.26 -3.81 -12.74
CA GLU A 224 -10.69 -3.95 -14.14
C GLU A 224 -10.81 -5.44 -14.55
N VAL A 225 -9.81 -6.27 -14.20
CA VAL A 225 -9.86 -7.72 -14.44
C VAL A 225 -10.94 -8.42 -13.62
N SER A 226 -11.19 -8.00 -12.36
CA SER A 226 -12.33 -8.49 -11.56
C SER A 226 -13.67 -8.21 -12.25
N ASP A 227 -13.87 -6.96 -12.69
CA ASP A 227 -15.17 -6.48 -13.14
C ASP A 227 -15.52 -6.99 -14.56
N THR A 228 -14.51 -7.37 -15.35
CA THR A 228 -14.66 -7.78 -16.77
C THR A 228 -14.69 -9.31 -16.97
N VAL A 229 -14.34 -10.11 -15.97
CA VAL A 229 -14.28 -11.59 -16.07
C VAL A 229 -15.60 -12.26 -15.67
N ASP A 230 -16.03 -13.24 -16.46
CA ASP A 230 -17.23 -14.05 -16.22
C ASP A 230 -17.12 -14.92 -14.95
N GLU A 231 -18.25 -15.18 -14.30
CA GLU A 231 -18.28 -15.91 -13.01
C GLU A 231 -18.02 -17.42 -13.16
N SER A 232 -18.14 -17.97 -14.37
CA SER A 232 -17.95 -19.39 -14.68
C SER A 232 -16.49 -19.83 -14.91
N VAL A 233 -15.51 -18.91 -14.82
CA VAL A 233 -14.11 -19.20 -15.18
C VAL A 233 -13.45 -20.28 -14.30
N ARG A 234 -12.86 -21.29 -14.98
CA ARG A 234 -12.20 -22.53 -14.48
C ARG A 234 -11.33 -22.39 -13.22
N TRP A 235 -10.76 -21.21 -12.95
CA TRP A 235 -9.81 -20.98 -11.86
C TRP A 235 -10.28 -19.96 -10.80
N GLY A 236 -11.53 -19.48 -10.86
CA GLY A 236 -12.05 -18.51 -9.89
C GLY A 236 -11.36 -17.14 -9.94
N LEU A 237 -10.86 -16.74 -11.12
CA LEU A 237 -10.01 -15.57 -11.32
C LEU A 237 -10.64 -14.27 -10.77
N LYS A 238 -11.92 -14.02 -11.09
CA LYS A 238 -12.70 -12.86 -10.62
C LYS A 238 -12.60 -12.64 -9.12
N GLU A 239 -12.90 -13.68 -8.34
CA GLU A 239 -12.90 -13.62 -6.88
C GLU A 239 -11.48 -13.45 -6.30
N LYS A 240 -10.46 -13.96 -7.00
CA LYS A 240 -9.05 -13.81 -6.64
C LYS A 240 -8.53 -12.40 -6.93
N THR A 241 -8.87 -11.80 -8.07
CA THR A 241 -8.43 -10.43 -8.40
C THR A 241 -9.19 -9.38 -7.60
N ARG A 242 -10.49 -9.56 -7.37
CA ARG A 242 -11.32 -8.71 -6.50
C ARG A 242 -10.71 -8.54 -5.10
N LYS A 243 -10.47 -9.67 -4.43
CA LYS A 243 -9.87 -9.68 -3.10
C LYS A 243 -8.43 -9.12 -3.11
N ALA A 244 -7.66 -9.31 -4.18
CA ALA A 244 -6.28 -8.82 -4.25
C ALA A 244 -6.25 -7.29 -4.39
N TYR A 245 -7.15 -6.73 -5.18
CA TYR A 245 -7.44 -5.29 -5.21
C TYR A 245 -7.83 -4.77 -3.81
N GLU A 246 -8.75 -5.45 -3.11
CA GLU A 246 -9.16 -5.08 -1.74
C GLU A 246 -7.96 -5.03 -0.78
N LYS A 247 -7.07 -6.04 -0.80
CA LYS A 247 -5.86 -6.04 0.04
C LYS A 247 -4.85 -4.96 -0.36
N MET A 248 -4.72 -4.61 -1.65
CA MET A 248 -3.86 -3.50 -2.08
C MET A 248 -4.41 -2.12 -1.66
N VAL A 249 -5.73 -1.96 -1.61
CA VAL A 249 -6.39 -0.72 -1.12
C VAL A 249 -6.33 -0.61 0.40
N GLU A 250 -6.50 -1.72 1.13
CA GLU A 250 -6.29 -1.81 2.58
C GLU A 250 -4.90 -1.27 2.97
N LEU A 251 -3.88 -1.58 2.18
CA LEU A 251 -2.49 -1.15 2.35
C LEU A 251 -2.22 0.32 1.96
N TYR A 252 -3.17 1.10 1.41
CA TYR A 252 -2.92 2.48 0.93
C TYR A 252 -4.14 3.47 0.97
N PRO A 253 -4.35 4.28 2.04
CA PRO A 253 -5.54 5.15 2.19
C PRO A 253 -5.32 6.69 2.42
N THR A 254 -5.80 7.62 1.54
CA THR A 254 -6.12 9.06 1.89
C THR A 254 -7.29 9.68 1.04
N GLY A 255 -8.24 10.55 1.46
CA GLY A 255 -8.59 11.24 2.75
C GLY A 255 -10.12 11.23 3.21
N ALA A 256 -10.41 11.64 4.47
CA ALA A 256 -11.64 11.52 5.32
C ALA A 256 -12.14 10.10 5.70
N SER A 257 -12.49 9.28 4.72
CA SER A 257 -12.74 7.84 4.90
C SER A 257 -11.42 7.02 4.84
N MET A 258 -10.33 7.72 5.10
CA MET A 258 -8.92 7.47 4.76
C MET A 258 -8.13 8.77 5.17
N GLY A 259 -6.80 8.88 5.30
CA GLY A 259 -6.01 10.16 5.38
C GLY A 259 -6.48 11.29 6.34
N ILE A 260 -6.30 12.61 6.04
CA ILE A 260 -6.44 13.73 7.05
C ILE A 260 -7.66 13.60 7.98
N GLY A 261 -8.88 13.47 7.42
CA GLY A 261 -10.08 13.32 8.25
C GLY A 261 -10.18 11.96 8.98
N GLU A 262 -9.58 10.89 8.46
CA GLU A 262 -9.41 9.61 9.19
C GLU A 262 -8.37 9.74 10.29
N ALA A 263 -7.22 10.38 10.04
CA ALA A 263 -6.18 10.60 11.03
C ALA A 263 -6.74 11.42 12.20
N ILE A 264 -7.53 12.48 11.91
CA ILE A 264 -8.28 13.23 12.93
C ILE A 264 -9.31 12.31 13.63
N ALA A 265 -10.11 11.53 12.90
CA ALA A 265 -11.10 10.63 13.49
C ALA A 265 -10.49 9.55 14.41
N LEU A 266 -9.39 8.91 13.99
CA LEU A 266 -8.63 7.92 14.74
C LEU A 266 -7.99 8.56 15.98
N THR A 267 -7.35 9.72 15.83
CA THR A 267 -6.71 10.45 16.94
C THR A 267 -7.73 10.91 17.98
N LEU A 268 -8.93 11.35 17.55
CA LEU A 268 -10.01 11.70 18.47
C LEU A 268 -10.63 10.48 19.14
N ALA A 269 -10.82 9.36 18.43
CA ALA A 269 -11.30 8.11 19.00
C ALA A 269 -10.32 7.54 20.06
N GLU A 270 -9.02 7.58 19.79
CA GLU A 270 -7.94 7.23 20.74
C GLU A 270 -8.01 8.07 22.04
N HIS A 271 -8.55 9.29 21.95
CA HIS A 271 -8.74 10.20 23.08
C HIS A 271 -10.18 10.16 23.67
N GLY A 272 -10.92 9.08 23.43
CA GLY A 272 -12.23 8.84 24.06
C GLY A 272 -13.42 9.54 23.39
N VAL A 273 -13.25 10.10 22.19
CA VAL A 273 -14.30 10.90 21.50
C VAL A 273 -15.13 10.03 20.56
N ASN A 274 -16.46 10.01 20.76
CA ASN A 274 -17.41 9.39 19.83
C ASN A 274 -17.41 10.14 18.48
N VAL A 275 -17.39 9.42 17.36
CA VAL A 275 -17.14 10.01 16.03
C VAL A 275 -18.34 9.90 15.10
N ALA A 276 -18.75 11.02 14.49
CA ALA A 276 -19.67 11.05 13.36
C ALA A 276 -18.87 11.12 12.04
N LEU A 277 -18.79 10.00 11.31
CA LEU A 277 -18.07 9.92 10.04
C LEU A 277 -18.98 10.33 8.87
N VAL A 278 -18.65 11.43 8.18
CA VAL A 278 -19.43 11.98 7.07
C VAL A 278 -18.59 12.07 5.79
N SER A 279 -19.02 11.41 4.73
CA SER A 279 -18.51 11.58 3.35
C SER A 279 -19.47 10.92 2.36
N ARG A 280 -19.19 11.00 1.05
CA ARG A 280 -20.02 10.38 0.00
C ARG A 280 -19.88 8.87 -0.11
N SER A 281 -18.77 8.31 0.36
CA SER A 281 -18.37 6.91 0.08
C SER A 281 -18.65 6.02 1.29
N LYS A 282 -19.81 5.36 1.32
CA LYS A 282 -20.27 4.56 2.47
C LYS A 282 -19.24 3.53 2.91
N ASP A 283 -18.88 2.59 2.04
CA ASP A 283 -17.98 1.45 2.34
C ASP A 283 -16.63 1.91 2.91
N LYS A 284 -16.21 3.08 2.45
CA LYS A 284 -14.99 3.78 2.84
C LYS A 284 -15.10 4.38 4.26
N LEU A 285 -16.28 4.86 4.66
CA LEU A 285 -16.57 5.26 6.05
C LEU A 285 -16.70 4.03 6.97
N GLU A 286 -17.29 2.93 6.47
CA GLU A 286 -17.41 1.67 7.22
C GLU A 286 -16.02 1.07 7.54
N ALA A 287 -15.06 1.16 6.62
CA ALA A 287 -13.67 0.77 6.86
C ALA A 287 -13.00 1.60 7.97
N VAL A 288 -13.28 2.92 8.06
CA VAL A 288 -12.78 3.76 9.17
C VAL A 288 -13.49 3.44 10.48
N ARG A 289 -14.80 3.16 10.44
CA ARG A 289 -15.55 2.65 11.60
C ARG A 289 -14.89 1.39 12.15
N GLU A 290 -14.57 0.43 11.29
CA GLU A 290 -13.93 -0.83 11.68
C GLU A 290 -12.51 -0.64 12.21
N LYS A 291 -11.71 0.27 11.63
CA LYS A 291 -10.39 0.67 12.19
C LYS A 291 -10.49 1.31 13.58
N ILE A 292 -11.57 2.06 13.86
CA ILE A 292 -11.81 2.63 15.19
C ILE A 292 -12.30 1.54 16.15
N THR A 293 -13.39 0.84 15.85
CA THR A 293 -14.04 -0.08 16.80
C THR A 293 -13.24 -1.36 17.07
N SER A 294 -12.30 -1.74 16.19
CA SER A 294 -11.35 -2.83 16.45
C SER A 294 -10.22 -2.45 17.41
N LYS A 295 -9.91 -1.15 17.55
CA LYS A 295 -8.89 -0.63 18.49
C LYS A 295 -9.51 -0.11 19.79
N PHE A 296 -10.66 0.55 19.68
CA PHE A 296 -11.33 1.29 20.74
C PHE A 296 -12.83 0.89 20.77
N PRO A 297 -13.17 -0.34 21.21
CA PRO A 297 -14.52 -0.91 21.10
C PRO A 297 -15.59 -0.18 21.92
N GLU A 298 -15.18 0.65 22.89
CA GLU A 298 -16.03 1.54 23.68
C GLU A 298 -16.49 2.80 22.92
N ILE A 299 -15.81 3.16 21.82
CA ILE A 299 -16.09 4.37 21.04
C ILE A 299 -17.29 4.14 20.13
N LYS A 300 -18.33 4.97 20.28
CA LYS A 300 -19.45 4.99 19.34
C LYS A 300 -19.03 5.69 18.06
N VAL A 301 -19.26 5.03 16.92
CA VAL A 301 -18.97 5.58 15.60
C VAL A 301 -20.20 5.47 14.71
N GLY A 302 -20.76 6.63 14.35
CA GLY A 302 -21.85 6.76 13.39
C GLY A 302 -21.32 7.00 11.98
N VAL A 303 -22.02 6.48 10.97
CA VAL A 303 -21.61 6.57 9.56
C VAL A 303 -22.73 7.14 8.70
N TYR A 304 -22.48 8.31 8.12
CA TYR A 304 -23.47 9.12 7.42
C TYR A 304 -23.02 9.37 5.96
N PRO A 305 -23.43 8.51 5.01
CA PRO A 305 -23.08 8.67 3.60
C PRO A 305 -23.85 9.83 2.95
N VAL A 306 -23.21 11.00 2.81
CA VAL A 306 -23.82 12.26 2.36
C VAL A 306 -22.85 13.05 1.45
N ASP A 307 -23.38 13.68 0.40
CA ASP A 307 -22.68 14.76 -0.31
C ASP A 307 -22.95 16.09 0.38
N ILE A 308 -21.89 16.76 0.86
CA ILE A 308 -22.02 18.04 1.58
C ILE A 308 -22.52 19.19 0.70
N GLN A 309 -22.67 18.98 -0.61
CA GLN A 309 -23.34 19.92 -1.50
C GLN A 309 -24.87 19.90 -1.33
N ASN A 310 -25.45 18.86 -0.68
CA ASN A 310 -26.88 18.69 -0.45
C ASN A 310 -27.28 19.10 0.99
N GLN A 311 -27.77 20.33 1.15
CA GLN A 311 -28.16 20.88 2.46
C GLN A 311 -29.24 20.05 3.20
N PRO A 312 -30.35 19.60 2.56
CA PRO A 312 -31.30 18.67 3.20
C PRO A 312 -30.69 17.37 3.75
N ASP A 313 -29.79 16.72 3.00
CA ASP A 313 -29.17 15.47 3.44
C ASP A 313 -28.19 15.70 4.61
N ILE A 314 -27.45 16.81 4.61
CA ILE A 314 -26.62 17.23 5.76
C ILE A 314 -27.47 17.44 7.01
N GLU A 315 -28.58 18.18 6.89
CA GLU A 315 -29.44 18.46 8.04
C GLU A 315 -30.05 17.17 8.62
N LYS A 316 -30.43 16.22 7.76
CA LYS A 316 -30.87 14.89 8.15
C LYS A 316 -29.75 14.11 8.87
N ALA A 317 -28.54 14.08 8.32
CA ALA A 317 -27.41 13.38 8.93
C ALA A 317 -27.00 13.97 10.29
N VAL A 318 -27.01 15.30 10.44
CA VAL A 318 -26.72 15.96 11.73
C VAL A 318 -27.77 15.57 12.78
N LYS A 319 -29.06 15.54 12.42
CA LYS A 319 -30.12 15.09 13.34
C LYS A 319 -29.97 13.61 13.73
N SER A 320 -29.61 12.74 12.78
CA SER A 320 -29.27 11.34 13.05
C SER A 320 -28.09 11.21 14.01
N ALA A 321 -26.97 11.90 13.75
CA ALA A 321 -25.79 11.90 14.62
C ALA A 321 -26.11 12.37 16.04
N VAL A 322 -26.89 13.45 16.19
CA VAL A 322 -27.34 13.94 17.51
C VAL A 322 -28.24 12.91 18.24
N SER A 323 -29.08 12.19 17.50
CA SER A 323 -29.95 11.14 18.06
C SER A 323 -29.22 9.84 18.41
N GLU A 324 -28.13 9.51 17.72
CA GLU A 324 -27.44 8.20 17.84
C GLU A 324 -26.21 8.27 18.75
N LEU A 325 -25.45 9.37 18.68
CA LEU A 325 -24.19 9.57 19.39
C LEU A 325 -24.33 10.57 20.56
N GLY A 326 -25.31 11.47 20.49
CA GLY A 326 -25.48 12.60 21.42
C GLY A 326 -24.97 13.92 20.83
N GLN A 327 -24.92 14.95 21.67
CA GLN A 327 -24.60 16.32 21.21
C GLN A 327 -23.18 16.43 20.63
N ILE A 328 -23.07 17.10 19.49
CA ILE A 328 -21.82 17.32 18.75
C ILE A 328 -21.01 18.42 19.47
N ASP A 329 -20.02 18.02 20.26
CA ASP A 329 -19.07 18.95 20.90
C ASP A 329 -17.99 19.46 19.96
N ILE A 330 -17.68 18.74 18.87
CA ILE A 330 -16.62 19.09 17.92
C ILE A 330 -17.12 18.94 16.48
N LEU A 331 -16.99 19.99 15.66
CA LEU A 331 -17.17 19.94 14.20
C LEU A 331 -15.83 20.18 13.52
N ILE A 332 -15.42 19.26 12.64
CA ILE A 332 -14.24 19.41 11.79
C ILE A 332 -14.69 19.57 10.33
N ASN A 333 -14.68 20.79 9.81
CA ASN A 333 -14.93 21.05 8.40
C ASN A 333 -13.65 20.77 7.58
N ASN A 334 -13.39 19.47 7.34
CA ASN A 334 -12.23 18.96 6.60
C ASN A 334 -12.48 18.75 5.10
N ALA A 335 -13.73 18.48 4.71
CA ALA A 335 -14.05 18.12 3.32
C ALA A 335 -13.80 19.29 2.35
N GLY A 336 -12.98 19.04 1.33
CA GLY A 336 -12.63 20.02 0.30
C GLY A 336 -11.75 19.40 -0.78
N LEU A 337 -11.65 20.07 -1.94
CA LEU A 337 -10.94 19.61 -3.12
C LEU A 337 -10.40 20.76 -3.97
N ALA A 338 -9.47 20.46 -4.87
CA ALA A 338 -8.96 21.35 -5.91
C ALA A 338 -8.94 20.59 -7.25
N LEU A 339 -9.22 21.28 -8.35
CA LEU A 339 -9.36 20.71 -9.70
C LEU A 339 -8.85 21.71 -10.75
N GLY A 340 -8.50 21.22 -11.94
CA GLY A 340 -8.23 22.04 -13.12
C GLY A 340 -6.82 22.63 -13.24
N ALA A 341 -5.95 22.47 -12.24
CA ALA A 341 -4.54 22.83 -12.38
C ALA A 341 -3.83 21.87 -13.37
N PRO A 342 -2.78 22.32 -14.10
CA PRO A 342 -2.23 23.67 -14.14
C PRO A 342 -2.88 24.60 -15.21
N GLY A 343 -4.09 24.28 -15.69
CA GLY A 343 -4.81 25.13 -16.65
C GLY A 343 -5.17 26.49 -16.04
N ARG A 344 -5.23 27.57 -16.84
CA ARG A 344 -5.60 28.89 -16.32
C ARG A 344 -7.09 28.96 -16.00
N PHE A 345 -7.51 29.94 -15.21
CA PHE A 345 -8.90 30.01 -14.72
C PHE A 345 -9.98 29.95 -15.83
N TRP A 346 -9.74 30.59 -16.99
CA TRP A 346 -10.65 30.58 -18.14
C TRP A 346 -10.53 29.32 -19.03
N GLU A 347 -9.59 28.42 -18.73
CA GLU A 347 -9.40 27.11 -19.36
C GLU A 347 -10.02 25.97 -18.51
N ILE A 348 -10.38 26.22 -17.25
CA ILE A 348 -10.99 25.22 -16.35
C ILE A 348 -12.49 25.05 -16.67
N PRO A 349 -12.98 23.81 -16.82
CA PRO A 349 -14.41 23.53 -17.01
C PRO A 349 -15.30 24.09 -15.87
N ILE A 350 -16.42 24.71 -16.25
CA ILE A 350 -17.30 25.45 -15.33
C ILE A 350 -17.96 24.56 -14.26
N ASP A 351 -18.13 23.27 -14.55
CA ASP A 351 -18.57 22.24 -13.61
C ASP A 351 -17.53 22.02 -12.49
N GLN A 352 -16.23 22.02 -12.81
CA GLN A 352 -15.16 21.91 -11.80
C GLN A 352 -15.07 23.16 -10.92
N VAL A 353 -15.24 24.35 -11.50
CA VAL A 353 -15.36 25.63 -10.78
C VAL A 353 -16.56 25.59 -9.82
N THR A 354 -17.70 25.07 -10.30
CA THR A 354 -18.93 24.93 -9.52
C THR A 354 -18.76 23.89 -8.40
N GLN A 355 -18.13 22.74 -8.67
CA GLN A 355 -17.88 21.69 -7.69
C GLN A 355 -16.93 22.13 -6.59
N MET A 356 -15.83 22.82 -6.93
CA MET A 356 -14.91 23.42 -5.94
C MET A 356 -15.66 24.40 -5.03
N SER A 357 -16.47 25.28 -5.60
CA SER A 357 -17.25 26.27 -4.85
C SER A 357 -18.30 25.60 -3.94
N ASN A 358 -19.07 24.66 -4.48
CA ASN A 358 -20.10 23.95 -3.72
C ASN A 358 -19.52 23.09 -2.60
N THR A 359 -18.35 22.47 -2.80
CA THR A 359 -17.71 21.64 -1.77
C THR A 359 -17.04 22.51 -0.70
N ASN A 360 -16.14 23.42 -1.10
CA ASN A 360 -15.24 24.12 -0.18
C ASN A 360 -15.90 25.32 0.53
N ILE A 361 -16.98 25.88 -0.05
CA ILE A 361 -17.68 27.08 0.46
C ILE A 361 -19.08 26.67 0.95
N ASN A 362 -19.96 26.24 0.03
CA ASN A 362 -21.36 26.00 0.37
C ASN A 362 -21.55 24.85 1.36
N GLY A 363 -20.89 23.70 1.14
CA GLY A 363 -21.00 22.55 2.05
C GLY A 363 -20.43 22.80 3.45
N VAL A 364 -19.42 23.66 3.57
CA VAL A 364 -18.92 24.12 4.88
C VAL A 364 -19.95 25.02 5.57
N MET A 365 -20.57 25.96 4.86
CA MET A 365 -21.66 26.77 5.40
C MET A 365 -22.85 25.91 5.83
N PHE A 366 -23.30 24.98 4.99
CA PHE A 366 -24.44 24.09 5.27
C PHE A 366 -24.20 23.19 6.48
N THR A 367 -23.02 22.56 6.57
CA THR A 367 -22.64 21.71 7.71
C THR A 367 -22.53 22.51 9.00
N THR A 368 -21.89 23.69 8.94
CA THR A 368 -21.76 24.58 10.11
C THR A 368 -23.13 25.08 10.58
N HIS A 369 -24.00 25.50 9.66
CA HIS A 369 -25.37 25.93 9.94
C HIS A 369 -26.20 24.80 10.58
N ALA A 370 -26.12 23.58 10.06
CA ALA A 370 -26.86 22.44 10.61
C ALA A 370 -26.40 22.09 12.03
N VAL A 371 -25.09 22.01 12.29
CA VAL A 371 -24.53 21.66 13.61
C VAL A 371 -24.74 22.78 14.64
N LEU A 372 -24.66 24.05 14.23
CA LEU A 372 -25.00 25.17 15.12
C LEU A 372 -26.46 25.09 15.58
N ASN A 373 -27.41 25.01 14.66
CA ASN A 373 -28.84 25.01 14.99
C ASN A 373 -29.28 23.75 15.75
N HIS A 374 -28.86 22.56 15.31
CA HIS A 374 -29.35 21.28 15.86
C HIS A 374 -28.49 20.71 16.99
N SER A 375 -27.40 21.38 17.40
CA SER A 375 -26.54 20.85 18.48
C SER A 375 -25.78 21.87 19.34
N MET A 376 -25.14 22.90 18.77
CA MET A 376 -24.23 23.76 19.57
C MET A 376 -24.90 25.01 20.17
N TRP A 377 -25.84 25.64 19.45
CA TRP A 377 -26.30 27.01 19.75
C TRP A 377 -27.23 27.13 20.97
N GLU A 378 -28.14 26.17 21.17
CA GLU A 378 -29.06 26.16 22.32
C GLU A 378 -28.28 26.00 23.64
N ARG A 379 -27.39 25.01 23.69
CA ARG A 379 -26.52 24.71 24.85
C ARG A 379 -25.29 25.60 24.97
N LYS A 380 -25.12 26.60 24.08
CA LYS A 380 -24.05 27.60 24.05
C LYS A 380 -22.62 27.01 24.14
N LYS A 381 -22.36 25.82 23.60
CA LYS A 381 -21.10 25.10 23.76
C LYS A 381 -20.72 24.31 22.50
N GLY A 382 -19.44 24.35 22.14
CA GLY A 382 -18.85 23.50 21.10
C GLY A 382 -17.47 23.98 20.64
N THR A 383 -16.86 23.28 19.69
CA THR A 383 -15.70 23.79 18.94
C THR A 383 -15.82 23.42 17.46
N ILE A 384 -15.80 24.42 16.60
CA ILE A 384 -15.75 24.28 15.14
C ILE A 384 -14.31 24.50 14.70
N ILE A 385 -13.75 23.61 13.88
CA ILE A 385 -12.43 23.76 13.27
C ILE A 385 -12.58 23.67 11.76
N ASN A 386 -12.21 24.76 11.08
CA ASN A 386 -12.21 24.83 9.62
C ASN A 386 -10.81 24.48 9.10
N ILE A 387 -10.70 23.47 8.24
CA ILE A 387 -9.42 23.10 7.61
C ILE A 387 -9.23 24.01 6.39
N SER A 388 -8.51 25.10 6.60
CA SER A 388 -8.12 26.11 5.61
C SER A 388 -6.87 25.64 4.85
N SER A 389 -5.94 26.53 4.56
CA SER A 389 -4.64 26.33 3.94
C SER A 389 -3.80 27.58 4.20
N VAL A 390 -2.47 27.49 4.21
CA VAL A 390 -1.63 28.71 4.14
C VAL A 390 -1.92 29.53 2.88
N THR A 391 -2.40 28.89 1.81
CA THR A 391 -2.88 29.55 0.58
C THR A 391 -4.22 30.28 0.73
N GLY A 392 -4.80 30.34 1.95
CA GLY A 392 -5.94 31.18 2.29
C GLY A 392 -5.55 32.58 2.76
N LEU A 393 -4.25 32.82 3.03
CA LEU A 393 -3.72 34.13 3.43
C LEU A 393 -3.07 34.87 2.26
N GLU A 394 -2.35 34.14 1.43
CA GLU A 394 -1.60 34.63 0.27
C GLU A 394 -1.72 33.60 -0.88
N CYS A 395 -1.62 34.04 -2.13
CA CYS A 395 -1.72 33.16 -3.30
C CYS A 395 -0.32 32.82 -3.85
N PRO A 396 0.10 31.54 -3.90
CA PRO A 396 1.26 31.16 -4.71
C PRO A 396 0.98 31.36 -6.21
N PRO A 397 2.02 31.56 -7.06
CA PRO A 397 1.89 31.85 -8.49
C PRO A 397 1.58 30.59 -9.33
N PHE A 398 0.65 29.75 -8.88
CA PHE A 398 0.23 28.53 -9.56
C PHE A 398 -1.02 28.77 -10.42
N ASN A 399 -0.99 28.33 -11.68
CA ASN A 399 -2.15 28.39 -12.56
C ASN A 399 -3.23 27.38 -12.10
N GLY A 400 -4.49 27.78 -12.24
CA GLY A 400 -5.67 26.94 -11.99
C GLY A 400 -6.17 26.90 -10.55
N GLU A 401 -5.32 27.19 -9.57
CA GLU A 401 -5.70 27.14 -8.16
C GLU A 401 -6.52 28.36 -7.68
N ALA A 402 -6.89 29.29 -8.56
CA ALA A 402 -7.61 30.53 -8.23
C ALA A 402 -8.91 30.29 -7.42
N VAL A 403 -9.72 29.30 -7.82
CA VAL A 403 -10.98 28.95 -7.12
C VAL A 403 -10.67 28.30 -5.76
N TYR A 404 -9.64 27.46 -5.69
CA TYR A 404 -9.19 26.84 -4.45
C TYR A 404 -8.68 27.90 -3.46
N HIS A 405 -7.74 28.76 -3.85
CA HIS A 405 -7.23 29.87 -3.04
C HIS A 405 -8.36 30.78 -2.54
N ALA A 406 -9.28 31.19 -3.43
CA ALA A 406 -10.45 31.98 -3.06
C ALA A 406 -11.35 31.26 -2.03
N SER A 407 -11.55 29.94 -2.17
CA SER A 407 -12.32 29.16 -1.19
C SER A 407 -11.63 29.05 0.17
N LYS A 408 -10.29 29.03 0.21
CA LYS A 408 -9.52 29.02 1.47
C LYS A 408 -9.49 30.40 2.13
N ALA A 409 -9.36 31.48 1.36
CA ALA A 409 -9.54 32.85 1.85
C ALA A 409 -10.97 33.11 2.37
N PHE A 410 -11.99 32.51 1.73
CA PHE A 410 -13.36 32.50 2.25
C PHE A 410 -13.42 31.82 3.64
N LEU A 411 -12.76 30.67 3.85
CA LEU A 411 -12.77 30.02 5.16
C LEU A 411 -12.14 30.89 6.25
N GLU A 412 -11.09 31.66 5.96
CA GLU A 412 -10.54 32.65 6.90
C GLU A 412 -11.58 33.73 7.26
N GLY A 413 -12.20 34.36 6.24
CA GLY A 413 -13.22 35.39 6.43
C GLY A 413 -14.45 34.88 7.19
N PHE A 414 -15.00 33.75 6.78
CA PHE A 414 -16.13 33.08 7.43
C PHE A 414 -15.84 32.72 8.89
N SER A 415 -14.66 32.16 9.18
CA SER A 415 -14.23 31.86 10.55
C SER A 415 -14.06 33.12 11.40
N ASN A 416 -13.65 34.24 10.78
CA ASN A 416 -13.50 35.52 11.46
C ASN A 416 -14.86 36.13 11.83
N SER A 417 -15.82 36.17 10.90
CA SER A 417 -17.19 36.65 11.19
C SER A 417 -17.92 35.75 12.19
N LEU A 418 -17.85 34.44 12.02
CA LEU A 418 -18.58 33.49 12.87
C LEU A 418 -18.09 33.52 14.33
N ARG A 419 -16.82 33.86 14.60
CA ARG A 419 -16.33 34.11 15.97
C ARG A 419 -16.97 35.33 16.63
N MET A 420 -17.42 36.32 15.85
CA MET A 420 -18.11 37.50 16.37
C MET A 420 -19.60 37.19 16.61
N GLU A 421 -20.23 36.44 15.71
CA GLU A 421 -21.63 36.01 15.81
C GLU A 421 -21.87 35.00 16.95
N THR A 422 -20.87 34.17 17.28
CA THR A 422 -20.91 33.22 18.41
C THR A 422 -20.59 33.84 19.77
N ALA A 423 -20.36 35.16 19.85
CA ALA A 423 -20.11 35.86 21.11
C ALA A 423 -21.28 35.70 22.10
N GLY A 424 -20.97 35.59 23.40
CA GLY A 424 -21.95 35.22 24.42
C GLY A 424 -22.22 33.70 24.50
N SER A 425 -21.29 32.88 24.02
CA SER A 425 -21.29 31.42 24.17
C SER A 425 -19.87 30.87 24.36
N ASP A 426 -19.75 29.64 24.83
CA ASP A 426 -18.51 28.86 24.88
C ASP A 426 -18.23 28.13 23.54
N ILE A 427 -18.82 28.57 22.43
CA ILE A 427 -18.55 28.02 21.10
C ILE A 427 -17.24 28.62 20.57
N ARG A 428 -16.20 27.80 20.46
CA ARG A 428 -14.95 28.19 19.80
C ARG A 428 -15.06 27.98 18.29
N VAL A 429 -14.58 28.92 17.47
CA VAL A 429 -14.40 28.71 16.02
C VAL A 429 -12.92 28.94 15.68
N LEU A 430 -12.25 27.89 15.23
CA LEU A 430 -10.80 27.82 15.02
C LEU A 430 -10.49 27.48 13.56
N VAL A 431 -9.25 27.71 13.15
CA VAL A 431 -8.77 27.41 11.79
C VAL A 431 -7.45 26.65 11.84
N LEU A 432 -7.34 25.55 11.11
CA LEU A 432 -6.04 24.94 10.81
C LEU A 432 -5.65 25.29 9.38
N ARG A 433 -4.41 25.71 9.15
CA ARG A 433 -3.86 26.05 7.84
C ARG A 433 -2.67 25.14 7.52
N PRO A 434 -2.92 24.00 6.84
CA PRO A 434 -1.84 23.15 6.36
C PRO A 434 -1.00 23.84 5.28
N GLY A 435 0.28 23.48 5.24
CA GLY A 435 1.19 23.65 4.11
C GLY A 435 1.05 22.52 3.09
N VAL A 436 2.17 22.04 2.55
CA VAL A 436 2.19 20.84 1.69
C VAL A 436 2.04 19.57 2.54
N VAL A 437 1.04 18.74 2.19
CA VAL A 437 0.68 17.51 2.93
C VAL A 437 0.53 16.34 1.94
N GLN A 438 1.27 15.26 2.15
CA GLN A 438 1.31 14.10 1.27
C GLN A 438 0.00 13.29 1.32
N THR A 439 -0.95 13.69 0.48
CA THR A 439 -2.29 13.12 0.41
C THR A 439 -2.80 13.11 -1.02
N HIS A 440 -3.88 12.35 -1.27
CA HIS A 440 -4.57 12.28 -2.56
C HIS A 440 -4.97 13.65 -3.14
N PHE A 441 -5.09 14.69 -2.29
CA PHE A 441 -5.43 16.05 -2.68
C PHE A 441 -4.48 16.60 -3.76
N HIS A 442 -3.15 16.47 -3.59
CA HIS A 442 -2.21 17.06 -4.55
C HIS A 442 -2.22 16.33 -5.89
N LEU A 443 -2.45 15.01 -5.91
CA LEU A 443 -2.59 14.24 -7.13
C LEU A 443 -3.89 14.61 -7.87
N GLN A 444 -5.02 14.65 -7.17
CA GLN A 444 -6.30 15.08 -7.76
C GLN A 444 -6.21 16.50 -8.32
N ARG A 445 -5.51 17.41 -7.64
CA ARG A 445 -5.25 18.80 -8.08
C ARG A 445 -4.58 18.85 -9.45
N VAL A 446 -3.58 18.00 -9.69
CA VAL A 446 -2.80 17.94 -10.94
C VAL A 446 -3.26 16.82 -11.89
N GLN A 447 -4.52 16.41 -11.81
CA GLN A 447 -5.14 15.42 -12.71
C GLN A 447 -4.44 14.04 -12.70
N TYR A 448 -3.82 13.69 -11.56
CA TYR A 448 -3.02 12.48 -11.32
C TYR A 448 -1.70 12.40 -12.10
N ASP A 449 -1.10 13.55 -12.45
CA ASP A 449 0.30 13.64 -12.85
C ASP A 449 1.23 13.54 -11.63
N GLN A 450 1.94 12.42 -11.47
CA GLN A 450 2.93 12.26 -10.41
C GLN A 450 4.20 13.08 -10.64
N SER A 451 4.63 13.33 -11.88
CA SER A 451 5.86 14.08 -12.12
C SER A 451 5.75 15.50 -11.55
N ALA A 452 4.59 16.14 -11.78
CA ALA A 452 4.21 17.41 -11.15
C ALA A 452 4.06 17.35 -9.61
N MET A 453 3.96 16.16 -8.99
CA MET A 453 3.92 15.99 -7.54
C MET A 453 5.30 15.69 -6.95
N ASP A 454 6.10 14.84 -7.59
CA ASP A 454 7.46 14.52 -7.18
C ASP A 454 8.36 15.75 -7.30
N ASP A 455 8.32 16.47 -8.42
CA ASP A 455 8.96 17.79 -8.58
C ASP A 455 8.49 18.78 -7.49
N PHE A 456 7.21 18.72 -7.11
CA PHE A 456 6.66 19.62 -6.09
C PHE A 456 7.19 19.33 -4.68
N VAL A 457 7.55 18.08 -4.34
CA VAL A 457 8.12 17.70 -3.02
C VAL A 457 9.62 17.40 -3.03
N GLU A 458 10.28 17.37 -4.20
CA GLU A 458 11.71 17.06 -4.35
C GLU A 458 12.58 17.78 -3.32
N GLY A 459 13.52 17.05 -2.70
CA GLY A 459 14.52 17.64 -1.81
C GLY A 459 14.05 17.96 -0.38
N TYR A 460 12.76 17.85 -0.07
CA TYR A 460 12.25 17.97 1.30
C TYR A 460 11.25 16.86 1.68
N GLU A 461 10.79 16.90 2.93
CA GLU A 461 9.80 15.98 3.49
C GLU A 461 8.49 16.77 3.71
N PRO A 462 7.38 16.45 3.02
CA PRO A 462 6.08 17.06 3.25
C PRO A 462 5.44 16.57 4.57
N LEU A 463 4.39 17.25 5.05
CA LEU A 463 3.61 16.75 6.20
C LEU A 463 2.82 15.49 5.84
N VAL A 464 2.54 14.66 6.84
CA VAL A 464 1.57 13.55 6.72
C VAL A 464 0.21 13.94 7.32
N ALA A 465 -0.78 13.05 7.21
CA ALA A 465 -2.13 13.31 7.72
C ALA A 465 -2.17 13.41 9.26
N GLU A 466 -1.28 12.65 9.90
CA GLU A 466 -1.13 12.48 11.34
C GLU A 466 -0.59 13.76 12.01
N ASP A 467 0.30 14.51 11.35
CA ASP A 467 0.82 15.80 11.85
C ASP A 467 -0.32 16.81 12.07
N LEU A 468 -1.29 16.82 11.15
CA LEU A 468 -2.48 17.66 11.23
C LEU A 468 -3.47 17.14 12.26
N ALA A 469 -3.57 15.82 12.45
CA ALA A 469 -4.41 15.24 13.49
C ALA A 469 -3.89 15.59 14.89
N GLN A 470 -2.58 15.52 15.10
CA GLN A 470 -1.92 15.99 16.32
C GLN A 470 -2.06 17.51 16.50
N SER A 471 -1.99 18.29 15.41
CA SER A 471 -2.26 19.73 15.45
C SER A 471 -3.70 20.06 15.87
N VAL A 472 -4.69 19.31 15.37
CA VAL A 472 -6.10 19.41 15.78
C VAL A 472 -6.28 19.02 17.25
N LEU A 473 -5.69 17.90 17.68
CA LEU A 473 -5.72 17.45 19.08
C LEU A 473 -5.12 18.50 20.01
N TYR A 474 -3.99 19.11 19.64
CA TYR A 474 -3.37 20.19 20.40
C TYR A 474 -4.31 21.40 20.52
N MET A 475 -4.91 21.86 19.42
CA MET A 475 -5.87 22.98 19.45
C MET A 475 -7.11 22.70 20.32
N LEU A 476 -7.56 21.43 20.37
CA LEU A 476 -8.75 21.00 21.13
C LEU A 476 -8.48 20.83 22.63
N SER A 477 -7.35 20.18 22.98
CA SER A 477 -6.97 19.77 24.34
C SER A 477 -6.66 20.94 25.30
N LEU A 478 -6.43 22.14 24.77
CA LEU A 478 -6.15 23.32 25.57
C LEU A 478 -7.35 23.73 26.44
N PRO A 479 -7.13 24.11 27.72
CA PRO A 479 -8.20 24.50 28.65
C PRO A 479 -9.15 25.57 28.07
N PRO A 480 -10.46 25.57 28.39
CA PRO A 480 -11.47 26.40 27.70
C PRO A 480 -11.17 27.91 27.61
N ARG A 481 -10.41 28.47 28.58
CA ARG A 481 -9.92 29.85 28.55
C ARG A 481 -8.92 30.17 27.42
N ILE A 482 -8.46 29.16 26.68
CA ILE A 482 -7.47 29.27 25.59
C ILE A 482 -8.16 28.88 24.28
N SER A 483 -7.93 29.70 23.26
CA SER A 483 -8.50 29.53 21.92
C SER A 483 -7.45 29.92 20.88
N ILE A 484 -6.83 28.92 20.24
CA ILE A 484 -5.92 29.12 19.10
C ILE A 484 -6.78 29.43 17.87
N LYS A 485 -7.11 30.71 17.69
CA LYS A 485 -8.02 31.21 16.64
C LYS A 485 -7.65 30.74 15.22
N ALA A 486 -6.35 30.59 14.97
CA ALA A 486 -5.80 29.91 13.81
C ALA A 486 -4.43 29.29 14.16
N LEU A 487 -4.07 28.19 13.51
CA LEU A 487 -2.77 27.53 13.59
C LEU A 487 -2.25 27.25 12.18
N ASP A 488 -1.04 27.72 11.90
CA ASP A 488 -0.32 27.44 10.65
C ASP A 488 0.58 26.22 10.90
N CYS A 489 0.44 25.17 10.08
CA CYS A 489 1.20 23.93 10.20
C CYS A 489 1.81 23.59 8.83
N VAL A 490 3.12 23.73 8.69
CA VAL A 490 3.85 23.58 7.42
C VAL A 490 5.03 22.61 7.57
N PRO A 491 5.48 21.93 6.50
CA PRO A 491 6.78 21.28 6.48
C PRO A 491 7.86 22.27 6.93
N THR A 492 8.83 21.85 7.75
CA THR A 492 9.88 22.79 8.22
C THR A 492 10.69 23.36 7.05
N ALA A 493 10.75 22.64 5.92
CA ALA A 493 11.35 23.10 4.68
C ALA A 493 10.53 24.16 3.92
N GLN A 494 9.21 24.23 4.11
CA GLN A 494 8.37 25.25 3.49
C GLN A 494 8.49 26.55 4.29
N ARG A 495 9.43 27.42 3.88
CA ARG A 495 9.73 28.69 4.57
C ARG A 495 8.73 29.80 4.23
N ALA A 496 8.16 29.74 3.03
CA ALA A 496 7.04 30.55 2.55
C ALA A 496 6.32 29.81 1.41
N LEU A 497 5.22 30.37 0.89
CA LEU A 497 4.49 29.81 -0.25
C LEU A 497 5.33 29.63 -1.53
N THR A 498 6.38 30.44 -1.69
CA THR A 498 7.29 30.45 -2.85
C THR A 498 8.72 30.03 -2.48
N ASN A 499 8.99 29.72 -1.21
CA ASN A 499 10.34 29.41 -0.72
C ASN A 499 10.36 28.05 -0.03
N PHE A 500 10.91 27.06 -0.74
CA PHE A 500 11.09 25.70 -0.27
C PHE A 500 12.58 25.39 -0.15
N ASP A 501 12.97 24.88 1.01
CA ASP A 501 14.32 24.48 1.37
C ASP A 501 14.63 23.10 0.76
N ARG A 502 14.89 23.07 -0.54
CA ARG A 502 15.14 21.87 -1.37
C ARG A 502 16.39 21.07 -0.99
N GLU A 503 17.16 21.54 -0.02
CA GLU A 503 18.30 20.83 0.59
C GLU A 503 17.95 20.19 1.94
N TRP A 504 16.69 20.26 2.39
CA TRP A 504 16.27 19.71 3.68
C TRP A 504 16.65 18.23 3.84
N ASN A 505 16.39 17.40 2.83
CA ASN A 505 16.68 15.98 2.86
C ASN A 505 18.18 15.67 2.78
N SER A 506 19.00 16.50 2.12
CA SER A 506 20.45 16.25 2.03
C SER A 506 21.17 16.52 3.36
N ARG A 507 20.64 17.43 4.18
CA ARG A 507 21.18 17.77 5.51
C ARG A 507 20.62 16.90 6.66
N ARG A 508 19.83 15.86 6.34
CA ARG A 508 19.23 14.91 7.30
C ARG A 508 19.47 13.43 6.95
N LYS A 509 20.47 13.17 6.10
CA LYS A 509 21.04 11.83 5.85
C LYS A 509 22.15 11.51 6.85
#